data_AF-A0A9W8TEI3-F1
#
_entry.id   AF-A0A9W8TEI3-F1
#
_cell.length_a   1.000
_cell.length_b   1.000
_cell.length_c   1.000
_cell.angle_alpha   90.00
_cell.angle_beta   90.00
_cell.angle_gamma   90.00
#
_symmetry.space_group_name_H-M   'P 1'
#
loop_
_entity.id
_entity.type
_entity.pdbx_description
1 polymer ?
#
loop_
_entity_poly.entity_id
_entity_poly.type
_entity_poly.pdbx_seq_one_letter_code
_entity_poly.pdbx_strand_id
1 'polypeptide(L)'
;MRTSPNIIVTGTPGVGKTTHCECLAERTGLRHVSVNQVVKDKECHEGWSDEYHSWIVDEDKLLDAIEDQVKAGGCIIDWHACDLFPKSWIDLVVVLRVDSSTLYDRLKARNYPESKLQENLDSEIMEVLLQEAHEAFDEEIVIELTSNTADEMDTNVDRIEAWTKQWKKDNSSEQ
;
A
#
# COMPACT_ATOMS: atom_id res chain seq x y z
N MET A 1 -3.68 18.20 15.76
CA MET A 1 -4.30 17.50 14.61
C MET A 1 -3.25 17.37 13.52
N ARG A 2 -3.23 16.26 12.77
CA ARG A 2 -2.26 16.08 11.66
C ARG A 2 -2.54 17.12 10.57
N THR A 3 -1.49 17.65 9.93
CA THR A 3 -1.63 18.63 8.83
C THR A 3 -1.38 18.01 7.45
N SER A 4 -1.05 16.72 7.40
CA SER A 4 -0.89 15.94 6.17
C SER A 4 -1.52 14.56 6.36
N PRO A 5 -2.14 13.99 5.32
CA PRO A 5 -2.80 12.69 5.41
C PRO A 5 -1.79 11.54 5.45
N ASN A 6 -2.24 10.39 5.94
CA ASN A 6 -1.61 9.11 5.74
C ASN A 6 -2.43 8.28 4.76
N ILE A 7 -1.74 7.71 3.78
CA ILE A 7 -2.35 6.94 2.70
C ILE A 7 -1.73 5.55 2.72
N ILE A 8 -2.55 4.50 2.72
CA ILE A 8 -2.09 3.14 2.42
C ILE A 8 -2.27 2.91 0.93
N VAL A 9 -1.25 2.34 0.28
CA VAL A 9 -1.37 1.76 -1.06
C VAL A 9 -1.15 0.26 -0.92
N THR A 10 -2.22 -0.50 -1.14
CA THR A 10 -2.30 -1.95 -0.96
C THR A 10 -2.72 -2.68 -2.25
N GLY A 11 -2.77 -4.00 -2.18
CA GLY A 11 -3.11 -4.89 -3.31
C GLY A 11 -2.09 -6.01 -3.49
N THR A 12 -2.40 -6.93 -4.38
CA THR A 12 -1.57 -8.14 -4.63
C THR A 12 -0.13 -7.78 -5.02
N PRO A 13 0.90 -8.53 -4.61
CA PRO A 13 2.25 -8.38 -5.16
C PRO A 13 2.26 -8.36 -6.69
N GLY A 14 2.88 -7.34 -7.30
CA GLY A 14 2.94 -7.17 -8.76
C GLY A 14 1.98 -6.13 -9.36
N VAL A 15 1.01 -5.62 -8.58
CA VAL A 15 0.03 -4.63 -9.06
C VAL A 15 0.59 -3.22 -9.32
N GLY A 16 1.79 -2.91 -8.78
CA GLY A 16 2.46 -1.62 -9.03
C GLY A 16 2.57 -0.67 -7.83
N LYS A 17 2.26 -1.14 -6.61
CA LYS A 17 2.27 -0.33 -5.36
C LYS A 17 3.51 0.56 -5.20
N THR A 18 4.69 -0.05 -5.17
CA THR A 18 5.96 0.68 -4.95
C THR A 18 6.17 1.80 -5.97
N THR A 19 5.90 1.55 -7.24
CA THR A 19 6.01 2.57 -8.29
C THR A 19 5.02 3.72 -8.08
N HIS A 20 3.77 3.44 -7.68
CA HIS A 20 2.80 4.50 -7.34
C HIS A 20 3.28 5.30 -6.14
N CYS A 21 3.77 4.64 -5.10
CA CYS A 21 4.22 5.28 -3.87
C CYS A 21 5.44 6.18 -4.08
N GLU A 22 6.40 5.74 -4.90
CA GLU A 22 7.57 6.54 -5.29
C GLU A 22 7.14 7.81 -6.04
N CYS A 23 6.32 7.68 -7.09
CA CYS A 23 5.82 8.82 -7.85
C CYS A 23 4.97 9.78 -6.98
N LEU A 24 4.13 9.23 -6.08
CA LEU A 24 3.34 10.03 -5.16
C LEU A 24 4.21 10.79 -4.17
N ALA A 25 5.24 10.16 -3.60
CA ALA A 25 6.14 10.82 -2.67
C ALA A 25 6.87 12.00 -3.35
N GLU A 26 7.35 11.81 -4.58
CA GLU A 26 8.00 12.88 -5.36
C GLU A 26 7.05 14.06 -5.63
N ARG A 27 5.80 13.80 -6.00
CA ARG A 27 4.84 14.86 -6.39
C ARG A 27 4.18 15.57 -5.21
N THR A 28 3.96 14.85 -4.11
CA THR A 28 3.19 15.37 -2.96
C THR A 28 4.08 15.84 -1.80
N GLY A 29 5.34 15.41 -1.77
CA GLY A 29 6.26 15.59 -0.64
C GLY A 29 5.90 14.75 0.59
N LEU A 30 4.95 13.82 0.46
CA LEU A 30 4.68 12.84 1.52
C LEU A 30 5.83 11.83 1.61
N ARG A 31 6.01 11.22 2.78
CA ARG A 31 7.08 10.26 3.03
C ARG A 31 6.66 8.86 2.62
N HIS A 32 7.37 8.25 1.67
CA HIS A 32 7.18 6.84 1.34
C HIS A 32 7.72 5.94 2.46
N VAL A 33 6.88 5.01 2.90
CA VAL A 33 7.16 4.00 3.93
C VAL A 33 7.00 2.63 3.30
N SER A 34 8.09 2.08 2.78
CA SER A 34 8.10 0.69 2.34
C SER A 34 8.16 -0.24 3.55
N VAL A 35 7.05 -0.92 3.86
CA VAL A 35 6.98 -1.80 5.03
C VAL A 35 8.01 -2.93 4.95
N ASN A 36 8.21 -3.49 3.75
CA ASN A 36 9.25 -4.51 3.53
C ASN A 36 10.67 -4.01 3.87
N GLN A 37 10.94 -2.72 3.66
CA GLN A 37 12.23 -2.12 4.00
C GLN A 37 12.32 -1.84 5.51
N VAL A 38 11.25 -1.34 6.12
CA VAL A 38 11.16 -1.15 7.59
C VAL A 38 11.39 -2.46 8.33
N VAL A 39 10.73 -3.54 7.90
CA VAL A 39 10.87 -4.88 8.49
C VAL A 39 12.32 -5.36 8.45
N LYS A 40 13.03 -5.13 7.34
CA LYS A 40 14.44 -5.50 7.19
C LYS A 40 15.36 -4.63 8.05
N ASP A 41 15.20 -3.31 7.99
CA ASP A 41 16.13 -2.37 8.62
C ASP A 41 15.98 -2.31 10.14
N LYS A 42 14.78 -2.58 10.64
CA LYS A 42 14.45 -2.54 12.08
C LYS A 42 14.24 -3.94 12.69
N GLU A 43 14.51 -4.99 11.91
CA GLU A 43 14.40 -6.39 12.33
C GLU A 43 13.01 -6.72 12.92
N CYS A 44 11.94 -6.15 12.35
CA CYS A 44 10.54 -6.39 12.75
C CYS A 44 10.01 -7.71 12.17
N HIS A 45 10.73 -8.81 12.40
CA HIS A 45 10.37 -10.13 11.89
C HIS A 45 10.76 -11.25 12.86
N GLU A 46 10.02 -12.35 12.83
CA GLU A 46 10.31 -13.55 13.64
C GLU A 46 11.19 -14.58 12.91
N GLY A 47 11.52 -14.30 11.66
CA GLY A 47 12.37 -15.16 10.84
C GLY A 47 12.00 -15.13 9.37
N TRP A 48 12.77 -15.86 8.56
CA TRP A 48 12.50 -16.01 7.14
C TRP A 48 11.71 -17.30 6.89
N SER A 49 10.63 -17.21 6.11
CA SER A 49 9.94 -18.38 5.58
C SER A 49 10.53 -18.77 4.24
N ASP A 50 11.17 -19.94 4.18
CA ASP A 50 11.64 -20.54 2.92
C ASP A 50 10.48 -20.95 2.02
N GLU A 51 9.32 -21.29 2.58
CA GLU A 51 8.12 -21.67 1.84
C GLU A 51 7.54 -20.47 1.08
N TYR A 52 7.36 -19.34 1.76
CA TYR A 52 6.78 -18.14 1.17
C TYR A 52 7.83 -17.20 0.55
N HIS A 53 9.13 -17.52 0.73
CA HIS A 53 10.24 -16.65 0.34
C HIS A 53 10.04 -15.20 0.79
N SER A 54 9.71 -15.03 2.07
CA SER A 54 9.42 -13.73 2.70
C SER A 54 9.76 -13.75 4.19
N TRP A 55 9.90 -12.56 4.77
CA TRP A 55 10.00 -12.41 6.22
C TRP A 55 8.63 -12.64 6.85
N ILE A 56 8.60 -13.42 7.95
CA ILE A 56 7.44 -13.52 8.84
C ILE A 56 7.45 -12.24 9.67
N VAL A 57 6.57 -11.31 9.33
CA VAL A 57 6.53 -9.98 9.94
C VAL A 57 6.01 -10.09 11.36
N ASP A 58 6.73 -9.44 12.29
CA ASP A 58 6.25 -9.20 13.65
C ASP A 58 5.45 -7.89 13.62
N GLU A 59 4.12 -8.03 13.58
CA GLU A 59 3.20 -6.91 13.40
C GLU A 59 3.27 -5.90 14.53
N ASP A 60 3.38 -6.36 15.78
CA ASP A 60 3.50 -5.49 16.96
C ASP A 60 4.77 -4.64 16.86
N LYS A 61 5.93 -5.27 16.59
CA LYS A 61 7.18 -4.53 16.39
C LYS A 61 7.12 -3.58 15.20
N LEU A 62 6.45 -3.97 14.12
CA LEU A 62 6.28 -3.11 12.95
C LEU A 62 5.46 -1.86 13.30
N LEU A 63 4.35 -2.00 14.02
CA LEU A 63 3.52 -0.89 14.47
C LEU A 63 4.31 0.06 15.38
N ASP A 64 4.98 -0.47 16.40
CA ASP A 64 5.84 0.30 17.30
C ASP A 64 6.93 1.06 16.51
N ALA A 65 7.51 0.40 15.50
CA ALA A 65 8.58 0.97 14.69
C ALA A 65 8.14 2.15 13.80
N ILE A 66 6.87 2.23 13.41
CA ILE A 66 6.37 3.29 12.52
C ILE A 66 5.44 4.29 13.24
N GLU A 67 4.99 3.97 14.46
CA GLU A 67 3.95 4.69 15.20
C GLU A 67 4.19 6.21 15.24
N ASP A 68 5.34 6.65 15.75
CA ASP A 68 5.66 8.08 15.89
C ASP A 68 5.60 8.82 14.55
N GLN A 69 6.12 8.17 13.51
CA GLN A 69 6.14 8.73 12.16
C GLN A 69 4.74 8.81 11.55
N VAL A 70 3.94 7.74 11.67
CA VAL A 70 2.59 7.71 11.11
C VAL A 70 1.68 8.66 11.89
N LYS A 71 1.79 8.72 13.22
CA LYS A 71 1.03 9.69 14.05
C LYS A 71 1.37 11.15 13.74
N ALA A 72 2.60 11.46 13.32
CA ALA A 72 2.96 12.79 12.86
C ALA A 72 2.24 13.19 11.55
N GLY A 73 1.76 12.21 10.78
CA GLY A 73 1.07 12.39 9.50
C GLY A 73 2.02 12.53 8.31
N GLY A 74 1.45 12.48 7.11
CA GLY A 74 2.17 12.69 5.86
C GLY A 74 2.91 11.48 5.33
N CYS A 75 2.41 10.27 5.57
CA CYS A 75 3.02 9.01 5.12
C CYS A 75 2.26 8.39 3.93
N ILE A 76 2.99 7.75 3.03
CA ILE A 76 2.46 6.80 2.04
C ILE A 76 2.99 5.42 2.42
N ILE A 77 2.13 4.56 2.93
CA ILE A 77 2.46 3.22 3.41
C ILE A 77 2.31 2.24 2.25
N ASP A 78 3.41 1.61 1.86
CA ASP A 78 3.49 0.62 0.77
C ASP A 78 3.60 -0.79 1.37
N TRP A 79 2.49 -1.52 1.36
CA TRP A 79 2.46 -2.92 1.75
C TRP A 79 1.32 -3.68 1.08
N HIS A 80 1.32 -5.00 1.18
CA HIS A 80 0.30 -5.82 0.52
C HIS A 80 -0.92 -6.10 1.41
N ALA A 81 -0.74 -6.07 2.73
CA ALA A 81 -1.81 -6.15 3.71
C ALA A 81 -2.01 -4.77 4.38
N CYS A 82 -3.17 -4.56 5.00
CA CYS A 82 -3.54 -3.29 5.59
C CYS A 82 -4.34 -3.39 6.88
N ASP A 83 -4.86 -4.57 7.21
CA ASP A 83 -5.70 -4.85 8.37
C ASP A 83 -5.02 -4.62 9.73
N LEU A 84 -3.70 -4.75 9.83
CA LEU A 84 -2.99 -4.48 11.09
C LEU A 84 -3.01 -2.99 11.49
N PHE A 85 -3.20 -2.06 10.55
CA PHE A 85 -3.01 -0.65 10.84
C PHE A 85 -4.24 -0.07 11.56
N PRO A 86 -4.07 0.60 12.71
CA PRO A 86 -5.20 1.21 13.41
C PRO A 86 -5.95 2.20 12.51
N LYS A 87 -7.29 2.07 12.40
CA LYS A 87 -8.14 3.00 11.62
C LYS A 87 -7.82 4.48 11.84
N SER A 88 -7.55 4.87 13.09
CA SER A 88 -7.22 6.25 13.47
C SER A 88 -5.96 6.82 12.80
N TRP A 89 -5.08 5.96 12.28
CA TRP A 89 -3.84 6.37 11.63
C TRP A 89 -4.02 6.71 10.17
N ILE A 90 -5.09 6.24 9.52
CA ILE A 90 -5.21 6.19 8.06
C ILE A 90 -6.34 7.10 7.60
N ASP A 91 -6.08 7.88 6.54
CA ASP A 91 -7.07 8.80 5.96
C ASP A 91 -7.57 8.35 4.59
N LEU A 92 -6.82 7.47 3.91
CA LEU A 92 -7.17 6.87 2.61
C LEU A 92 -6.49 5.51 2.45
N VAL A 93 -7.22 4.54 1.93
CA VAL A 93 -6.71 3.24 1.51
C VAL A 93 -6.93 3.09 0.00
N VAL A 94 -5.85 2.90 -0.73
CA VAL A 94 -5.86 2.70 -2.18
C VAL A 94 -5.54 1.24 -2.46
N VAL A 95 -6.52 0.49 -2.95
CA VAL A 95 -6.33 -0.90 -3.41
C VAL A 95 -6.05 -0.88 -4.90
N LEU A 96 -4.82 -1.20 -5.28
CA LEU A 96 -4.44 -1.34 -6.69
C LEU A 96 -4.82 -2.72 -7.21
N ARG A 97 -5.42 -2.74 -8.41
CA ARG A 97 -5.91 -3.93 -9.09
C ARG A 97 -5.35 -4.03 -10.49
N VAL A 98 -5.11 -5.26 -10.96
CA VAL A 98 -4.53 -5.52 -12.27
C VAL A 98 -5.20 -6.75 -12.90
N ASP A 99 -5.39 -6.74 -14.21
CA ASP A 99 -5.90 -7.89 -14.93
C ASP A 99 -4.93 -9.09 -14.81
N SER A 100 -5.48 -10.31 -14.78
CA SER A 100 -4.68 -11.51 -14.53
C SER A 100 -3.58 -11.74 -15.56
N SER A 101 -3.76 -11.33 -16.82
CA SER A 101 -2.71 -11.47 -17.84
C SER A 101 -1.55 -10.53 -17.60
N THR A 102 -1.82 -9.25 -17.33
CA THR A 102 -0.81 -8.25 -17.00
C THR A 102 -0.08 -8.62 -15.70
N LEU A 103 -0.80 -9.12 -14.70
CA LEU A 103 -0.19 -9.58 -13.46
C LEU A 103 0.71 -10.79 -13.67
N TYR A 104 0.27 -11.79 -14.46
CA TYR A 104 1.08 -12.96 -14.83
C TYR A 104 2.40 -12.53 -15.47
N ASP A 105 2.34 -11.65 -16.48
CA ASP A 105 3.53 -11.19 -17.21
C ASP A 105 4.50 -10.43 -16.30
N ARG A 106 3.98 -9.57 -15.40
CA ARG A 106 4.79 -8.84 -14.42
C ARG A 106 5.47 -9.76 -13.41
N LEU A 107 4.76 -10.75 -12.88
CA LEU A 107 5.31 -11.72 -11.92
C LEU A 107 6.32 -12.66 -12.57
N LYS A 108 6.05 -13.10 -13.79
CA LYS A 108 6.97 -13.92 -14.59
C LYS A 108 8.26 -13.18 -14.91
N ALA A 109 8.17 -11.89 -15.28
CA ALA A 109 9.35 -11.06 -15.50
C ALA A 109 10.22 -10.87 -14.24
N ARG A 110 9.63 -11.06 -13.05
CA ARG A 110 10.34 -11.04 -11.75
C ARG A 110 10.92 -12.39 -11.36
N ASN A 111 10.87 -13.40 -12.23
CA ASN A 111 11.35 -14.78 -11.98
C ASN A 111 10.71 -15.44 -10.75
N TYR A 112 9.42 -15.18 -10.50
CA TYR A 112 8.69 -15.88 -9.46
C TYR A 112 8.57 -17.38 -9.82
N PRO A 113 8.71 -18.29 -8.85
CA PRO A 113 8.36 -19.70 -9.05
C PRO A 113 6.89 -19.84 -9.46
N GLU A 114 6.57 -20.81 -10.30
CA GLU A 114 5.21 -21.02 -10.84
C GLU A 114 4.15 -21.16 -9.72
N SER A 115 4.47 -21.86 -8.62
CA SER A 115 3.56 -21.98 -7.46
C SER A 115 3.21 -20.63 -6.85
N LYS A 116 4.23 -19.79 -6.61
CA LYS A 116 4.05 -18.45 -6.03
C LYS A 116 3.34 -17.52 -7.00
N LEU A 117 3.60 -17.66 -8.29
CA LEU A 117 2.89 -16.92 -9.33
C LEU A 117 1.39 -17.25 -9.29
N GLN A 118 1.04 -18.54 -9.31
CA GLN A 118 -0.35 -18.98 -9.28
C GLN A 118 -1.06 -18.53 -8.01
N GLU A 119 -0.42 -18.64 -6.84
CA GLU A 119 -0.95 -18.15 -5.57
C GLU A 119 -1.31 -16.66 -5.62
N ASN A 120 -0.42 -15.81 -6.17
CA ASN A 120 -0.69 -14.38 -6.30
C ASN A 120 -1.80 -14.10 -7.34
N LEU A 121 -1.86 -14.85 -8.43
CA LEU A 121 -2.96 -14.71 -9.40
C LEU A 121 -4.31 -15.09 -8.79
N ASP A 122 -4.37 -16.20 -8.06
CA ASP A 122 -5.59 -16.64 -7.38
C ASP A 122 -6.01 -15.59 -6.35
N SER A 123 -5.07 -15.03 -5.59
CA SER A 123 -5.33 -13.93 -4.66
C SER A 123 -5.92 -12.68 -5.34
N GLU A 124 -5.43 -12.30 -6.52
CA GLU A 124 -5.95 -11.16 -7.28
C GLU A 124 -7.34 -11.44 -7.87
N ILE A 125 -7.56 -12.65 -8.40
CA ILE A 125 -8.84 -13.09 -8.97
C ILE A 125 -9.93 -13.16 -7.89
N MET A 126 -9.56 -13.63 -6.70
CA MET A 126 -10.47 -13.73 -5.55
C MET A 126 -10.60 -12.42 -4.79
N GLU A 127 -9.89 -11.36 -5.22
CA GLU A 127 -9.95 -10.01 -4.64
C GLU A 127 -9.64 -9.96 -3.15
N VAL A 128 -8.74 -10.84 -2.68
CA VAL A 128 -8.46 -11.04 -1.25
C VAL A 128 -8.10 -9.72 -0.56
N LEU A 129 -7.19 -8.95 -1.13
CA LEU A 129 -6.72 -7.69 -0.54
C LEU A 129 -7.74 -6.55 -0.65
N LEU A 130 -8.68 -6.64 -1.59
CA LEU A 130 -9.79 -5.68 -1.67
C LEU A 130 -10.80 -5.95 -0.55
N GLN A 131 -11.14 -7.23 -0.34
CA GLN A 131 -12.03 -7.65 0.76
C GLN A 131 -11.41 -7.31 2.12
N GLU A 132 -10.13 -7.61 2.31
CA GLU A 132 -9.38 -7.26 3.54
C GLU A 132 -9.47 -5.75 3.83
N ALA A 133 -9.25 -4.89 2.83
CA ALA A 133 -9.35 -3.44 3.00
C ALA A 133 -10.76 -2.99 3.41
N HIS A 134 -11.80 -3.57 2.82
CA HIS A 134 -13.20 -3.26 3.17
C HIS A 134 -13.63 -3.80 4.54
N GLU A 135 -13.04 -4.91 5.01
CA GLU A 135 -13.27 -5.43 6.35
C GLU A 135 -12.56 -4.57 7.41
N ALA A 136 -11.34 -4.11 7.09
CA ALA A 136 -10.48 -3.37 8.00
C ALA A 136 -10.81 -1.87 8.11
N PHE A 137 -11.34 -1.24 7.06
CA PHE A 137 -11.55 0.21 6.98
C PHE A 137 -12.98 0.57 6.57
N ASP A 138 -13.35 1.83 6.80
CA ASP A 138 -14.68 2.32 6.42
C ASP A 138 -14.76 2.49 4.90
N GLU A 139 -15.89 2.08 4.30
CA GLU A 139 -16.07 2.03 2.84
C GLU A 139 -15.72 3.36 2.14
N GLU A 140 -15.98 4.49 2.79
CA GLU A 140 -15.75 5.84 2.24
C GLU A 140 -14.27 6.18 2.01
N ILE A 141 -13.36 5.51 2.72
CA ILE A 141 -11.91 5.76 2.62
C ILE A 141 -11.19 4.67 1.81
N VAL A 142 -11.88 3.62 1.37
CA VAL A 142 -11.31 2.56 0.54
C VAL A 142 -11.62 2.85 -0.93
N ILE A 143 -10.59 3.04 -1.74
CA ILE A 143 -10.73 3.25 -3.18
C ILE A 143 -9.99 2.17 -3.96
N GLU A 144 -10.67 1.63 -4.96
CA GLU A 144 -10.09 0.70 -5.93
C GLU A 144 -9.57 1.47 -7.16
N LEU A 145 -8.36 1.16 -7.61
CA LEU A 145 -7.77 1.73 -8.82
C LEU A 145 -7.12 0.66 -9.69
N THR A 146 -7.45 0.68 -10.97
CA THR A 146 -6.83 -0.18 -11.99
C THR A 146 -5.43 0.29 -12.35
N SER A 147 -4.49 -0.63 -12.53
CA SER A 147 -3.08 -0.33 -12.79
C SER A 147 -2.41 -1.25 -13.82
N ASN A 148 -3.05 -1.43 -14.98
CA ASN A 148 -2.52 -2.28 -16.05
C ASN A 148 -1.45 -1.56 -16.88
N THR A 149 -1.62 -0.26 -17.11
CA THR A 149 -0.80 0.56 -18.01
C THR A 149 -0.13 1.75 -17.32
N ALA A 150 0.87 2.35 -17.98
CA ALA A 150 1.52 3.56 -17.50
C ALA A 150 0.56 4.76 -17.47
N ASP A 151 -0.34 4.90 -18.45
CA ASP A 151 -1.33 5.98 -18.49
C ASP A 151 -2.31 5.89 -17.30
N GLU A 152 -2.71 4.68 -16.93
CA GLU A 152 -3.53 4.43 -15.74
C GLU A 152 -2.76 4.77 -14.46
N MET A 153 -1.47 4.41 -14.37
CA MET A 153 -0.62 4.81 -13.25
C MET A 153 -0.54 6.33 -13.11
N ASP A 154 -0.27 7.05 -14.20
CA ASP A 154 -0.19 8.52 -14.18
C ASP A 154 -1.52 9.14 -13.72
N THR A 155 -2.64 8.63 -14.24
CA THR A 155 -3.99 9.06 -13.84
C THR A 155 -4.27 8.77 -12.36
N ASN A 156 -3.85 7.61 -11.85
CA ASN A 156 -3.99 7.26 -10.45
C ASN A 156 -3.20 8.22 -9.55
N VAL A 157 -1.96 8.51 -9.92
CA VAL A 157 -1.09 9.45 -9.19
C VAL A 157 -1.70 10.85 -9.18
N ASP A 158 -2.20 11.34 -10.32
CA ASP A 158 -2.91 12.62 -10.43
C ASP A 158 -4.12 12.68 -9.49
N ARG A 159 -4.93 11.62 -9.47
CA ARG A 159 -6.13 11.52 -8.64
C ARG A 159 -5.79 11.56 -7.15
N ILE A 160 -4.79 10.81 -6.71
CA ILE A 160 -4.38 10.74 -5.30
C ILE A 160 -3.69 12.04 -4.87
N GLU A 161 -2.90 12.68 -5.75
CA GLU A 161 -2.34 14.01 -5.48
C GLU A 161 -3.44 15.06 -5.30
N ALA A 162 -4.45 15.07 -6.18
CA ALA A 162 -5.58 15.99 -6.06
C ALA A 162 -6.36 15.77 -4.76
N TRP A 163 -6.62 14.51 -4.39
CA TRP A 163 -7.22 14.15 -3.11
C TRP A 163 -6.37 14.65 -1.93
N THR A 164 -5.06 14.44 -1.97
CA THR A 164 -4.12 14.89 -0.92
C THR A 164 -4.16 16.40 -0.73
N LYS A 165 -4.22 17.17 -1.84
CA LYS A 165 -4.35 18.63 -1.79
C LYS A 165 -5.68 19.05 -1.18
N GLN A 166 -6.78 18.37 -1.50
CA GLN A 166 -8.09 18.68 -0.95
C GLN A 166 -8.17 18.36 0.54
N TRP A 167 -7.71 17.17 0.95
CA TRP A 167 -7.65 16.77 2.36
C TRP A 167 -6.88 17.80 3.19
N LYS A 168 -5.73 18.29 2.68
CA LYS A 168 -4.93 19.31 3.36
C LYS A 168 -5.69 20.62 3.54
N LYS A 169 -6.54 21.03 2.58
CA LYS A 169 -7.38 22.23 2.71
C LYS A 169 -8.48 22.05 3.74
N ASP A 170 -9.14 20.89 3.71
CA ASP A 170 -10.26 20.58 4.61
C ASP A 170 -9.78 20.44 6.07
N ASN A 171 -8.51 20.07 6.29
CA ASN A 171 -7.90 19.88 7.60
C ASN A 171 -6.89 20.97 8.00
N SER A 172 -6.53 21.87 7.09
CA SER A 172 -5.88 23.12 7.47
C SER A 172 -6.94 23.97 8.13
N SER A 173 -6.76 24.26 9.41
CA SER A 173 -7.60 25.19 10.15
C SER A 173 -7.50 26.59 9.52
N GLU A 174 -8.30 26.86 8.50
CA GLU A 174 -8.69 28.21 8.12
C GLU A 174 -9.65 28.73 9.21
N GLN A 175 -9.05 29.37 10.22
CA GLN A 175 -9.60 30.61 10.77
C GLN A 175 -8.79 31.77 10.23
#